data_AF-A0A954HF66-F1
#
_entry.id   AF-A0A954HF66-F1
#
_cell.length_a   1.000
_cell.length_b   1.000
_cell.length_c   1.000
_cell.angle_alpha   90.00
_cell.angle_beta   90.00
_cell.angle_gamma   90.00
#
_symmetry.space_group_name_H-M   'P 1'
#
loop_
_entity.id
_entity.type
_entity.pdbx_description
1 polymer ?
#
loop_
_entity_poly.entity_id
_entity_poly.type
_entity_poly.pdbx_seq_one_letter_code
_entity_poly.pdbx_strand_id
1 'polypeptide(L)'
;HVTKPFYPLLEEFITSGPVVALVAEGPGAVQVVRGMLGATNGRESAPGTIRGDFGVSRQMNLVHGSDGPEAAEREIAIYFTPEELVSYSTGLDKWVCADDEKDA
;
A
#
# COMPACT_ATOMS: atom_id res chain seq x y z
N HIS A 1 -3.09 -15.16 9.27
CA HIS A 1 -3.20 -14.49 10.59
C HIS A 1 -4.18 -15.13 11.56
N VAL A 2 -5.13 -15.95 11.10
CA VAL A 2 -6.30 -16.41 11.87
C VAL A 2 -5.98 -17.04 13.24
N THR A 3 -4.83 -17.69 13.40
CA THR A 3 -4.43 -18.33 14.68
C THR A 3 -3.70 -17.40 15.66
N LYS A 4 -3.49 -16.13 15.29
CA LYS A 4 -2.71 -15.18 16.11
C LYS A 4 -3.60 -14.50 17.16
N PRO A 5 -3.12 -14.28 18.40
CA PRO A 5 -3.91 -13.67 19.47
C PRO A 5 -4.48 -12.28 19.15
N PHE A 6 -3.81 -11.53 18.28
CA PHE A 6 -4.23 -10.17 17.89
C PHE A 6 -5.27 -10.16 16.76
N TYR A 7 -5.57 -11.30 16.13
CA TYR A 7 -6.45 -11.35 14.96
C TYR A 7 -7.87 -10.84 15.23
N PRO A 8 -8.54 -11.17 16.35
CA PRO A 8 -9.90 -10.68 16.60
C PRO A 8 -10.00 -9.15 16.60
N LEU A 9 -9.06 -8.47 17.26
CA LEU A 9 -9.01 -7.01 17.29
C LEU A 9 -8.66 -6.42 15.91
N LEU A 10 -7.78 -7.09 15.16
CA LEU A 10 -7.44 -6.66 13.80
C LEU A 10 -8.66 -6.71 12.88
N GLU A 11 -9.42 -7.81 12.93
CA GLU A 11 -10.64 -8.01 12.14
C GLU A 11 -11.70 -6.95 12.47
N GLU A 12 -11.94 -6.69 13.76
CA GLU A 12 -12.83 -5.62 14.22
C GLU A 12 -12.38 -4.26 13.69
N PHE A 13 -11.07 -3.96 13.78
CA PHE A 13 -10.53 -2.68 13.31
C PHE A 13 -10.72 -2.48 11.80
N ILE A 14 -10.29 -3.43 10.97
CA ILE A 14 -10.33 -3.28 9.51
C ILE A 14 -11.77 -3.30 8.93
N THR A 15 -12.74 -3.80 9.70
CA THR A 15 -14.15 -3.83 9.31
C THR A 15 -15.01 -2.75 10.00
N SER A 16 -14.40 -1.92 10.86
CA SER A 16 -15.11 -0.88 11.62
C SER A 16 -15.66 0.28 10.77
N GLY A 17 -15.23 0.40 9.52
CA GLY A 17 -15.65 1.46 8.61
C GLY A 17 -15.25 1.19 7.16
N PRO A 18 -15.63 2.07 6.23
CA PRO A 18 -15.25 1.94 4.83
C PRO A 18 -13.75 2.14 4.64
N VAL A 19 -13.20 1.48 3.62
CA VAL A 19 -11.80 1.63 3.21
C VAL A 19 -11.71 2.27 1.83
N VAL A 20 -10.58 2.90 1.55
CA VAL A 20 -10.19 3.29 0.19
C VAL A 20 -9.16 2.28 -0.30
N ALA A 21 -9.52 1.50 -1.31
CA ALA A 21 -8.59 0.63 -2.01
C ALA A 21 -7.99 1.37 -3.22
N LEU A 22 -6.69 1.17 -3.46
CA LEU A 22 -5.95 1.81 -4.56
C LEU A 22 -4.96 0.80 -5.14
N VAL A 23 -4.86 0.77 -6.48
CA VAL A 23 -3.76 0.12 -7.20
C VAL A 23 -2.86 1.22 -7.75
N ALA A 24 -1.56 1.15 -7.45
CA ALA A 24 -0.56 2.08 -7.93
C ALA A 24 0.43 1.36 -8.85
N GLU A 25 0.76 1.98 -9.97
CA GLU A 25 1.66 1.44 -10.99
C GLU A 25 2.89 2.34 -11.15
N GLY A 26 4.04 1.72 -11.39
CA GLY A 26 5.30 2.41 -11.68
C GLY A 26 6.52 1.57 -11.30
N PRO A 27 7.73 2.01 -11.70
CA PRO A 27 8.98 1.32 -11.36
C PRO A 27 9.14 1.19 -9.84
N GLY A 28 9.38 -0.04 -9.37
CA GLY A 28 9.51 -0.32 -7.93
C GLY A 28 8.31 0.12 -7.07
N ALA A 29 7.10 0.21 -7.63
CA ALA A 29 5.93 0.79 -6.94
C ALA A 29 5.70 0.22 -5.54
N VAL A 30 5.84 -1.09 -5.35
CA VAL A 30 5.68 -1.73 -4.03
C VAL A 30 6.67 -1.16 -3.03
N GLN A 31 7.96 -1.09 -3.39
CA GLN A 31 9.02 -0.58 -2.52
C GLN A 31 8.83 0.92 -2.24
N VAL A 32 8.50 1.71 -3.27
CA VAL A 32 8.25 3.15 -3.15
C VAL A 32 7.08 3.42 -2.22
N VAL A 33 5.93 2.77 -2.45
CA VAL A 33 4.75 2.90 -1.58
C VAL A 33 5.09 2.50 -0.16
N ARG A 34 5.75 1.36 0.06
CA ARG A 34 6.19 0.91 1.39
C ARG A 34 7.09 1.93 2.09
N GLY A 35 8.00 2.58 1.35
CA GLY A 35 8.82 3.67 1.83
C GLY A 35 7.99 4.87 2.30
N MET A 36 6.99 5.27 1.51
CA MET A 36 6.06 6.36 1.87
C MET A 36 5.17 6.03 3.06
N LEU A 37 4.76 4.77 3.24
CA LEU A 37 3.98 4.36 4.41
C LEU A 37 4.82 4.49 5.69
N GLY A 38 6.08 4.05 5.63
CA GLY A 38 7.01 3.97 6.75
C GLY A 38 6.83 2.71 7.60
N ALA A 39 7.55 2.64 8.73
CA ALA A 39 7.61 1.44 9.57
C ALA A 39 6.21 1.02 10.08
N THR A 40 5.99 -0.29 10.27
CA THR A 40 4.67 -0.82 10.68
C THR A 40 4.19 -0.24 12.02
N ASN A 41 5.11 0.05 12.95
CA ASN A 41 4.80 0.78 14.18
C ASN A 41 5.00 2.28 13.94
N GLY A 42 3.92 3.08 13.95
CA GLY A 42 3.99 4.51 13.67
C GLY A 42 4.96 5.28 14.58
N ARG A 43 5.09 4.87 15.85
CA ARG A 43 6.03 5.47 16.82
C ARG A 43 7.50 5.23 16.49
N GLU A 44 7.80 4.28 15.63
CA GLU A 44 9.15 3.95 15.14
C GLU A 44 9.36 4.42 13.70
N SER A 45 8.36 5.04 13.08
CA SER A 45 8.41 5.49 11.70
C SER A 45 9.07 6.86 11.59
N ALA A 46 9.80 7.09 10.49
CA ALA A 46 10.46 8.36 10.26
C ALA A 46 9.45 9.49 9.99
N PRO A 47 9.74 10.74 10.42
CA PRO A 47 8.95 11.90 10.00
C PRO A 47 8.90 12.05 8.47
N GLY A 48 7.76 12.49 7.95
CA GLY A 48 7.50 12.61 6.51
C GLY A 48 6.91 11.36 5.87
N THR A 49 6.83 10.23 6.58
CA THR A 49 6.05 9.06 6.14
C THR A 49 4.64 9.14 6.72
N ILE A 50 3.67 8.49 6.06
CA ILE A 50 2.27 8.52 6.50
C ILE A 50 2.13 8.04 7.95
N ARG A 51 2.79 6.94 8.33
CA ARG A 51 2.72 6.42 9.70
C ARG A 51 3.53 7.23 10.70
N GLY A 52 4.61 7.90 10.27
CA GLY A 52 5.40 8.76 11.16
C GLY A 52 4.69 10.06 11.51
N ASP A 53 3.95 10.61 10.55
CA ASP A 53 3.24 11.89 10.73
C ASP A 53 1.88 11.72 11.40
N PHE A 54 1.20 10.58 11.18
CA PHE A 54 -0.19 10.40 11.61
C PHE A 54 -0.42 9.19 12.53
N GLY A 55 0.52 8.25 12.62
CA GLY A 55 0.34 6.98 13.32
C GLY A 55 0.90 6.95 14.73
N VAL A 56 0.16 6.34 15.66
CA VAL A 56 0.61 6.14 17.08
C VAL A 56 0.61 4.68 17.53
N SER A 57 0.15 3.75 16.67
CA SER A 57 -0.01 2.33 16.99
C SER A 57 0.65 1.44 15.93
N ARG A 58 0.97 0.20 16.32
CA ARG A 58 1.43 -0.85 15.41
C ARG A 58 0.29 -1.59 14.73
N GLN A 59 -0.81 -1.81 15.44
CA GLN A 59 -1.97 -2.57 14.94
C GLN A 59 -2.98 -1.67 14.22
N MET A 60 -3.13 -0.43 14.70
CA MET A 60 -4.00 0.60 14.11
C MET A 60 -3.12 1.66 13.44
N ASN A 61 -2.49 1.29 12.32
CA ASN A 61 -1.44 2.08 11.67
C ASN A 61 -1.89 2.73 10.35
N LEU A 62 -3.20 3.01 10.23
CA LEU A 62 -3.87 3.83 9.21
C LEU A 62 -3.91 3.28 7.78
N VAL A 63 -2.83 2.66 7.29
CA VAL A 63 -2.65 2.34 5.87
C VAL A 63 -1.99 0.99 5.68
N HIS A 64 -2.44 0.25 4.67
CA HIS A 64 -1.88 -1.03 4.22
C HIS A 64 -1.11 -0.84 2.90
N GLY A 65 -0.12 -1.70 2.67
CA GLY A 65 0.59 -1.80 1.40
C GLY A 65 1.30 -3.15 1.32
N SER A 66 1.17 -3.80 0.17
CA SER A 66 1.70 -5.14 -0.10
C SER A 66 3.20 -5.22 0.21
N ASP A 67 3.67 -6.38 0.66
CA ASP A 67 5.05 -6.59 1.09
C ASP A 67 5.99 -7.12 -0.01
N GLY A 68 5.45 -7.36 -1.21
CA GLY A 68 6.19 -7.75 -2.40
C GLY A 68 5.28 -7.95 -3.62
N PRO A 69 5.85 -8.19 -4.82
CA PRO A 69 5.08 -8.36 -6.06
C PRO A 69 4.04 -9.48 -6.00
N GLU A 70 4.41 -10.65 -5.46
CA GLU A 70 3.48 -11.78 -5.33
C GLU A 70 2.30 -11.46 -4.40
N ALA A 71 2.55 -10.68 -3.34
CA ALA A 71 1.48 -10.24 -2.45
C ALA A 71 0.58 -9.20 -3.11
N ALA A 72 1.16 -8.26 -3.86
CA ALA A 72 0.41 -7.28 -4.61
C ALA A 72 -0.53 -7.94 -5.63
N GLU A 73 -0.05 -8.92 -6.41
CA GLU A 73 -0.89 -9.64 -7.37
C GLU A 73 -2.09 -10.33 -6.69
N ARG A 74 -1.85 -11.03 -5.59
CA ARG A 74 -2.93 -11.68 -4.81
C ARG A 74 -3.91 -10.67 -4.22
N GLU A 75 -3.41 -9.56 -3.66
CA GLU A 75 -4.21 -8.54 -3.00
C GLU A 75 -5.05 -7.74 -4.01
N ILE A 76 -4.51 -7.41 -5.18
CA ILE A 76 -5.26 -6.76 -6.26
C ILE A 76 -6.48 -7.62 -6.64
N ALA A 77 -6.28 -8.92 -6.83
CA ALA A 77 -7.36 -9.87 -7.16
C ALA A 77 -8.41 -10.06 -6.03
N ILE A 78 -8.10 -9.66 -4.79
CA ILE A 78 -9.08 -9.67 -3.69
C ILE A 78 -10.00 -8.45 -3.76
N TYR A 79 -9.46 -7.28 -4.12
CA TYR A 79 -10.19 -6.01 -4.05
C TYR A 79 -10.81 -5.56 -5.36
N PHE A 80 -10.25 -5.96 -6.51
CA PHE A 80 -10.64 -5.45 -7.82
C PHE A 80 -10.82 -6.58 -8.83
N THR A 81 -11.84 -6.44 -9.70
CA THR A 81 -11.91 -7.22 -10.94
C THR A 81 -11.00 -6.60 -12.00
N PRO A 82 -10.58 -7.36 -13.04
CA PRO A 82 -9.75 -6.82 -14.12
C PRO A 82 -10.35 -5.61 -14.82
N GLU A 83 -11.69 -5.51 -14.89
CA GLU A 83 -12.41 -4.41 -15.54
C GLU A 83 -12.39 -3.10 -14.73
N GLU A 84 -12.11 -3.18 -13.42
CA GLU A 84 -11.95 -2.02 -12.54
C GLU A 84 -10.55 -1.40 -12.64
N LEU A 85 -9.59 -2.11 -13.25
CA LEU A 85 -8.25 -1.61 -13.51
C LEU A 85 -8.25 -0.76 -14.79
N VAL A 86 -8.10 0.55 -14.62
CA VAL A 86 -8.18 1.52 -15.72
C VAL A 86 -6.78 1.81 -16.25
N SER A 87 -6.51 1.42 -17.49
CA SER A 87 -5.33 1.88 -18.22
C SER A 87 -5.54 3.30 -18.74
N TYR A 88 -4.57 4.17 -18.51
CA TYR A 88 -4.57 5.54 -19.00
C TYR A 88 -3.15 5.99 -19.33
N SER A 89 -3.04 7.03 -20.13
CA SER A 89 -1.78 7.74 -20.38
C SER A 89 -1.95 9.21 -20.07
N THR A 90 -0.87 9.84 -19.65
CA THR A 90 -0.83 11.28 -19.40
C THR A 90 0.14 11.98 -20.34
N GLY A 91 -0.06 13.27 -20.56
CA GLY A 91 0.93 14.08 -21.28
C GLY A 91 2.30 14.18 -20.58
N LEU A 92 2.42 13.66 -19.35
CA LEU A 92 3.62 13.69 -18.53
C LEU A 92 4.38 12.36 -18.53
N ASP A 93 3.87 11.29 -19.14
CA ASP A 93 4.47 9.95 -19.04
C ASP A 93 5.94 9.92 -19.48
N LYS A 94 6.31 10.78 -20.44
CA LYS A 94 7.70 10.96 -20.90
C LYS A 94 8.63 11.59 -19.86
N TRP A 95 8.07 12.32 -18.90
CA TRP A 95 8.80 13.14 -17.93
C TRP A 95 8.73 12.62 -16.50
N VAL A 96 7.87 11.61 -16.23
CA VAL A 96 7.73 11.01 -14.90
C VAL A 96 8.81 9.95 -14.63
N CYS A 97 9.25 9.22 -15.67
CA CYS A 97 10.28 8.21 -15.58
C CYS A 97 11.10 8.17 -16.88
N ALA A 98 12.42 8.07 -16.76
CA ALA A 98 13.31 7.93 -17.91
C ALA A 98 13.07 6.59 -18.63
N ASP A 99 13.20 6.57 -19.96
CA ASP A 99 12.84 5.39 -20.75
C ASP A 99 13.65 4.13 -20.37
N ASP A 100 14.89 4.29 -19.92
CA ASP A 100 15.79 3.22 -19.47
C ASP A 100 15.52 2.73 -18.03
N GLU A 101 14.62 3.38 -17.29
CA GLU A 101 14.24 3.03 -15.91
C GLU A 101 12.85 2.39 -15.82
N LYS A 102 12.09 2.31 -16.92
CA LYS A 102 10.69 1.85 -16.92
C LYS A 102 10.52 0.35 -16.61
N ASP A 103 11.50 -0.46 -16.99
CA ASP A 103 11.48 -1.93 -16.84
C ASP A 103 12.38 -2.43 -15.67
N ALA A 104 12.87 -1.52 -14.82
CA ALA A 104 13.82 -1.80 -13.74
C ALA A 104 13.16 -2.18 -12.39
#